data_AF-A0AAW9CAA8-F1
#
_entry.id   AF-A0AAW9CAA8-F1
#
_cell.length_a   1.000
_cell.length_b   1.000
_cell.length_c   1.000
_cell.angle_alpha   90.00
_cell.angle_beta   90.00
_cell.angle_gamma   90.00
#
_symmetry.space_group_name_H-M   'P 1'
#
loop_
_entity.id
_entity.type
_entity.pdbx_description
1 polymer ?
#
loop_
_entity_poly.entity_id
_entity_poly.type
_entity_poly.pdbx_seq_one_letter_code
_entity_poly.pdbx_strand_id
1 'polypeptide(L)'
;MRIIQDSLRKKQSLLASAVVTCLLICLALFFLYQRALSQVNESIHELQNQMMTMFTDNELMAEAAGVRYQQVSRHFLCGEADVFHPRGDDWGINANPGELDNQHGALVAKKPDRSARCLYVAAEYIRDKVRALNPEQHDTHRYIIDSNGNWFYWFNAADSVPFTFSSSQMANNPRAFFAEPEMFYDRVLQKSMRKKSLSVTNFYEDKITGDKAYSVVSYIYDLSEGDPSNHIIGYLAYDLSRSELLRMLQNAFNHQVPRALILGLQSRQTGEVMCIVNNCRWLDRHHIHEISSRYEITYALPVWLFILNDGNALAILAMAPALLILLFFLIRYHLNHADLRFYRDPLTGCFTRNIFALIQQRSLPFTTVILFDCNKFKQINDSYGHQAGDRALQAIAQCMLGDVRANGDWVIRSGGDEFIVLLSRTDIAHAHIIAERIAAKIAVFPFSPEEQPVPLSVSWGVAPCLDSLDNAIQQADAQMYQMKNNRGEKR
;
A
#
# COMPACT_ATOMS: atom_id res chain seq x y z
N MET A 1 41.39 20.40 -0.99
CA MET A 1 40.44 20.28 -2.12
C MET A 1 39.84 18.88 -2.27
N ARG A 2 40.62 17.78 -2.16
CA ARG A 2 40.06 16.42 -1.95
C ARG A 2 38.96 16.43 -0.86
N ILE A 3 39.21 17.11 0.26
CA ILE A 3 38.28 17.20 1.39
C ILE A 3 36.97 17.96 1.06
N ILE A 4 37.02 19.06 0.32
CA ILE A 4 35.83 19.89 0.02
C ILE A 4 34.94 19.19 -1.02
N GLN A 5 35.54 18.68 -2.10
CA GLN A 5 34.82 17.91 -3.11
C GLN A 5 34.29 16.58 -2.55
N ASP A 6 35.05 15.88 -1.69
CA ASP A 6 34.57 14.66 -1.03
C ASP A 6 33.44 14.96 -0.02
N SER A 7 33.45 16.12 0.65
CA SER A 7 32.33 16.53 1.51
C SER A 7 31.05 16.83 0.70
N LEU A 8 31.18 17.49 -0.46
CA LEU A 8 30.06 17.79 -1.34
C LEU A 8 29.47 16.50 -1.93
N ARG A 9 30.34 15.57 -2.36
CA ARG A 9 29.95 14.23 -2.86
C ARG A 9 29.27 13.39 -1.80
N LYS A 10 29.79 13.40 -0.57
CA LYS A 10 29.16 12.72 0.55
C LYS A 10 27.74 13.25 0.79
N LYS A 11 27.55 14.57 0.72
CA LYS A 11 26.22 15.20 0.83
C LYS A 11 25.31 14.82 -0.34
N GLN A 12 25.78 14.92 -1.59
CA GLN A 12 25.00 14.58 -2.78
C GLN A 12 24.58 13.10 -2.83
N SER A 13 25.52 12.19 -2.59
CA SER A 13 25.24 10.74 -2.54
C SER A 13 24.31 10.37 -1.39
N LEU A 14 24.46 10.98 -0.21
CA LEU A 14 23.55 10.77 0.91
C LEU A 14 22.14 11.27 0.60
N LEU A 15 22.01 12.47 0.02
CA LEU A 15 20.72 13.06 -0.29
C LEU A 15 20.01 12.28 -1.41
N ALA A 16 20.73 11.89 -2.46
CA ALA A 16 20.19 11.06 -3.53
C ALA A 16 19.76 9.66 -3.02
N SER A 17 20.61 8.99 -2.24
CA SER A 17 20.27 7.67 -1.67
C SER A 17 19.09 7.76 -0.69
N ALA A 18 19.00 8.81 0.12
CA ALA A 18 17.87 9.04 1.02
C ALA A 18 16.55 9.23 0.25
N VAL A 19 16.55 10.05 -0.81
CA VAL A 19 15.37 10.28 -1.65
C VAL A 19 14.92 8.99 -2.33
N VAL A 20 15.85 8.24 -2.95
CA VAL A 20 15.53 6.99 -3.65
C VAL A 20 15.03 5.93 -2.66
N THR A 21 15.67 5.79 -1.50
CA THR A 21 15.24 4.84 -0.46
C THR A 21 13.84 5.20 0.02
N CYS A 22 13.59 6.47 0.35
CA CYS A 22 12.29 6.94 0.80
C CYS A 22 11.20 6.64 -0.25
N LEU A 23 11.47 6.94 -1.53
CA LEU A 23 10.53 6.69 -2.61
C LEU A 23 10.22 5.19 -2.78
N LEU A 24 11.24 4.33 -2.74
CA LEU A 24 11.05 2.87 -2.86
C LEU A 24 10.26 2.30 -1.68
N ILE A 25 10.57 2.72 -0.45
CA ILE A 25 9.87 2.26 0.76
C ILE A 25 8.42 2.75 0.75
N CYS A 26 8.18 4.03 0.44
CA CYS A 26 6.83 4.57 0.32
C CYS A 26 6.01 3.84 -0.75
N LEU A 27 6.59 3.55 -1.91
CA LEU A 27 5.92 2.84 -2.99
C LEU A 27 5.61 1.38 -2.60
N ALA A 28 6.54 0.69 -1.95
CA ALA A 28 6.33 -0.68 -1.49
C ALA A 28 5.25 -0.77 -0.39
N LEU A 29 5.28 0.14 0.59
CA LEU A 29 4.25 0.24 1.62
C LEU A 29 2.88 0.60 1.01
N PHE A 30 2.86 1.49 0.02
CA PHE A 30 1.63 1.85 -0.69
C PHE A 30 1.02 0.63 -1.39
N PHE A 31 1.80 -0.17 -2.12
CA PHE A 31 1.28 -1.39 -2.77
C PHE A 31 0.76 -2.42 -1.77
N LEU A 32 1.46 -2.64 -0.65
CA LEU A 32 0.97 -3.54 0.40
C LEU A 32 -0.34 -3.04 1.01
N TYR A 33 -0.41 -1.73 1.30
CA TYR A 33 -1.61 -1.11 1.83
C TYR A 33 -2.80 -1.21 0.86
N GLN A 34 -2.59 -0.91 -0.44
CA GLN A 34 -3.64 -1.03 -1.46
C GLN A 34 -4.16 -2.46 -1.60
N ARG A 35 -3.27 -3.46 -1.54
CA ARG A 35 -3.66 -4.88 -1.54
C ARG A 35 -4.53 -5.22 -0.34
N ALA A 36 -4.13 -4.79 0.86
CA ALA A 36 -4.90 -5.01 2.08
C ALA A 36 -6.27 -4.31 2.02
N LEU A 37 -6.32 -3.07 1.52
CA LEU A 37 -7.57 -2.32 1.35
C LEU A 37 -8.50 -2.98 0.34
N SER A 38 -7.97 -3.50 -0.77
CA SER A 38 -8.74 -4.25 -1.76
C SER A 38 -9.35 -5.52 -1.16
N GLN A 39 -8.57 -6.29 -0.41
CA GLN A 39 -9.07 -7.49 0.29
C GLN A 39 -10.15 -7.13 1.30
N VAL A 40 -9.97 -6.04 2.07
CA VAL A 40 -10.99 -5.55 2.99
C VAL A 40 -12.28 -5.25 2.23
N ASN A 41 -12.22 -4.50 1.13
CA ASN A 41 -13.41 -4.14 0.37
C ASN A 41 -14.15 -5.36 -0.19
N GLU A 42 -13.42 -6.36 -0.71
CA GLU A 42 -13.99 -7.62 -1.19
C GLU A 42 -14.69 -8.41 -0.06
N SER A 43 -14.04 -8.55 1.10
CA SER A 43 -14.65 -9.21 2.26
C SER A 43 -15.84 -8.45 2.84
N ILE A 44 -15.87 -7.11 2.77
CA ILE A 44 -17.06 -6.33 3.19
C ILE A 44 -18.23 -6.55 2.22
N HIS A 45 -17.95 -6.68 0.91
CA HIS A 45 -18.98 -7.08 -0.05
C HIS A 45 -19.52 -8.47 0.24
N GLU A 46 -18.66 -9.43 0.61
CA GLU A 46 -19.09 -10.76 0.99
C GLU A 46 -19.95 -10.77 2.25
N LEU A 47 -19.56 -10.00 3.29
CA LEU A 47 -20.40 -9.79 4.47
C LEU A 47 -21.78 -9.22 4.10
N GLN A 48 -21.80 -8.20 3.23
CA GLN A 48 -23.07 -7.63 2.74
C GLN A 48 -23.92 -8.69 2.05
N ASN A 49 -23.34 -9.50 1.15
CA ASN A 49 -24.05 -10.57 0.47
C ASN A 49 -24.64 -11.58 1.46
N GLN A 50 -23.88 -12.00 2.47
CA GLN A 50 -24.37 -12.90 3.51
C GLN A 50 -25.56 -12.31 4.27
N MET A 51 -25.47 -11.03 4.66
CA MET A 51 -26.61 -10.33 5.28
C MET A 51 -27.82 -10.31 4.34
N MET A 52 -27.65 -9.98 3.06
CA MET A 52 -28.75 -9.95 2.08
C MET A 52 -29.39 -11.32 1.85
N THR A 53 -28.60 -12.40 1.86
CA THR A 53 -29.11 -13.78 1.81
C THR A 53 -29.98 -14.07 3.04
N MET A 54 -29.49 -13.74 4.24
CA MET A 54 -30.28 -13.92 5.48
C MET A 54 -31.61 -13.17 5.44
N PHE A 55 -31.63 -11.92 4.93
CA PHE A 55 -32.86 -11.16 4.71
C PHE A 55 -33.82 -11.89 3.76
N THR A 56 -33.29 -12.41 2.65
CA THR A 56 -34.10 -13.12 1.64
C THR A 56 -34.70 -14.39 2.23
N ASP A 57 -33.90 -15.14 2.98
CA ASP A 57 -34.36 -16.37 3.65
C ASP A 57 -35.44 -16.07 4.69
N ASN A 58 -35.30 -14.97 5.44
CA ASN A 58 -36.30 -14.56 6.43
C ASN A 58 -37.65 -14.18 5.76
N GLU A 59 -37.62 -13.47 4.64
CA GLU A 59 -38.85 -13.16 3.89
C GLU A 59 -39.53 -14.43 3.35
N LEU A 60 -38.76 -15.35 2.77
CA LEU A 60 -39.30 -16.63 2.25
C LEU A 60 -39.96 -17.47 3.35
N MET A 61 -39.35 -17.51 4.54
CA MET A 61 -39.93 -18.22 5.69
C MET A 61 -41.21 -17.55 6.20
N ALA A 62 -41.24 -16.22 6.26
CA ALA A 62 -42.44 -15.48 6.66
C ALA A 62 -43.61 -15.70 5.68
N GLU A 63 -43.32 -15.69 4.38
CA GLU A 63 -44.33 -15.98 3.34
C GLU A 63 -44.84 -17.42 3.44
N ALA A 64 -43.94 -18.40 3.58
CA ALA A 64 -44.31 -19.80 3.74
C ALA A 64 -45.14 -20.04 5.02
N ALA A 65 -44.81 -19.35 6.11
CA ALA A 65 -45.58 -19.38 7.35
C ALA A 65 -46.99 -18.81 7.15
N GLY A 66 -47.15 -17.72 6.40
CA GLY A 66 -48.46 -17.15 6.07
C GLY A 66 -49.34 -18.10 5.25
N VAL A 67 -48.76 -18.75 4.23
CA VAL A 67 -49.45 -19.80 3.45
C VAL A 67 -49.86 -20.98 4.34
N ARG A 68 -48.97 -21.42 5.22
CA ARG A 68 -49.26 -22.53 6.13
C ARG A 68 -50.32 -22.16 7.17
N TYR A 69 -50.28 -20.93 7.69
CA TYR A 69 -51.27 -20.38 8.60
C TYR A 69 -52.67 -20.44 7.99
N GLN A 70 -52.82 -20.00 6.73
CA GLN A 70 -54.09 -20.08 6.00
C GLN A 70 -54.62 -21.53 5.91
N GLN A 71 -53.73 -22.50 5.66
CA GLN A 71 -54.13 -23.91 5.58
C GLN A 71 -54.63 -24.43 6.94
N VAL A 72 -53.91 -24.16 8.03
CA VAL A 72 -54.26 -24.70 9.36
C VAL A 72 -55.45 -23.97 9.99
N SER A 73 -55.60 -22.65 9.76
CA SER A 73 -56.70 -21.87 10.33
C SER A 73 -58.06 -22.30 9.76
N ARG A 74 -58.12 -22.52 8.43
CA ARG A 74 -59.33 -22.94 7.70
C ARG A 74 -59.79 -24.36 8.05
N HIS A 75 -58.84 -25.27 8.30
CA HIS A 75 -59.14 -26.67 8.61
C HIS A 75 -59.24 -26.95 10.12
N PHE A 76 -59.21 -25.91 10.97
CA PHE A 76 -59.25 -26.04 12.43
C PHE A 76 -58.12 -26.93 13.01
N LEU A 77 -56.97 -26.97 12.33
CA LEU A 77 -55.80 -27.80 12.69
C LEU A 77 -54.79 -27.07 13.58
N CYS A 78 -55.24 -26.09 14.36
CA CYS A 78 -54.35 -25.23 15.15
C CYS A 78 -53.89 -25.86 16.47
N GLY A 79 -54.27 -27.12 16.73
CA GLY A 79 -53.89 -27.86 17.94
C GLY A 79 -54.58 -27.39 19.22
N GLU A 80 -54.42 -28.20 20.27
CA GLU A 80 -54.82 -27.90 21.65
C GLU A 80 -53.73 -27.06 22.35
N ALA A 81 -54.06 -26.41 23.46
CA ALA A 81 -53.09 -25.58 24.21
C ALA A 81 -52.16 -26.39 25.12
N ASP A 82 -52.27 -27.72 25.12
CA ASP A 82 -51.71 -28.64 26.12
C ASP A 82 -50.17 -28.66 26.16
N VAL A 83 -49.50 -28.20 25.11
CA VAL A 83 -48.03 -28.07 25.05
C VAL A 83 -47.53 -26.84 25.84
N PHE A 84 -48.43 -25.92 26.21
CA PHE A 84 -48.09 -24.69 26.95
C PHE A 84 -48.52 -24.80 28.42
N HIS A 85 -47.56 -24.59 29.31
CA HIS A 85 -47.79 -24.60 30.75
C HIS A 85 -47.64 -23.18 31.34
N PRO A 86 -48.36 -22.84 32.42
CA PRO A 86 -48.22 -21.54 33.08
C PRO A 86 -46.89 -21.41 33.85
N ARG A 87 -46.31 -20.21 33.85
CA ARG A 87 -45.12 -19.78 34.60
C ARG A 87 -45.33 -18.38 35.16
N GLY A 88 -45.88 -18.29 36.37
CA GLY A 88 -46.29 -16.99 36.93
C GLY A 88 -47.43 -16.38 36.11
N ASP A 89 -47.26 -15.14 35.65
CA ASP A 89 -48.21 -14.45 34.77
C ASP A 89 -48.04 -14.81 33.27
N ASP A 90 -46.98 -15.53 32.92
CA ASP A 90 -46.67 -15.95 31.56
C ASP A 90 -46.98 -17.45 31.33
N TRP A 91 -46.92 -17.91 30.08
CA TRP A 91 -47.16 -19.28 29.61
C TRP A 91 -46.02 -19.72 28.68
N GLY A 92 -45.68 -21.01 28.65
CA GLY A 92 -44.54 -21.49 27.86
C GLY A 92 -44.40 -23.01 27.70
N ILE A 93 -43.60 -23.43 26.70
CA ILE A 93 -43.37 -24.86 26.34
C ILE A 93 -42.35 -25.55 27.26
N ASN A 94 -41.56 -24.79 28.02
CA ASN A 94 -40.67 -25.28 29.08
C ASN A 94 -40.90 -24.49 30.38
N ALA A 95 -42.15 -24.11 30.62
CA ALA A 95 -42.56 -23.33 31.80
C ALA A 95 -42.51 -24.15 33.09
N ASN A 96 -42.73 -25.46 33.00
CA ASN A 96 -42.66 -26.40 34.10
C ASN A 96 -41.28 -27.08 34.13
N PRO A 97 -40.47 -26.91 35.20
CA PRO A 97 -39.15 -27.54 35.29
C PRO A 97 -39.16 -29.08 35.25
N GLY A 98 -40.32 -29.71 35.51
CA GLY A 98 -40.48 -31.16 35.50
C GLY A 98 -40.81 -31.79 34.13
N GLU A 99 -41.17 -30.98 33.14
CA GLU A 99 -41.60 -31.42 31.80
C GLU A 99 -40.80 -30.62 30.76
N LEU A 100 -39.49 -30.88 30.70
CA LEU A 100 -38.60 -30.24 29.76
C LEU A 100 -38.67 -30.94 28.40
N ASP A 101 -39.12 -30.21 27.39
CA ASP A 101 -38.98 -30.55 25.99
C ASP A 101 -37.59 -30.13 25.49
N ASN A 102 -36.75 -31.11 25.18
CA ASN A 102 -35.38 -30.91 24.70
C ASN A 102 -35.30 -30.59 23.20
N GLN A 103 -36.43 -30.66 22.47
CA GLN A 103 -36.50 -30.35 21.04
C GLN A 103 -36.83 -28.86 20.79
N HIS A 104 -37.41 -28.19 21.80
CA HIS A 104 -37.92 -26.82 21.72
C HIS A 104 -37.27 -25.93 22.79
N GLY A 105 -37.01 -24.65 22.49
CA GLY A 105 -36.56 -23.68 23.50
C GLY A 105 -37.68 -23.17 24.40
N ALA A 106 -37.34 -22.36 25.39
CA ALA A 106 -38.30 -21.78 26.32
C ALA A 106 -39.17 -20.68 25.68
N LEU A 107 -40.34 -21.05 25.16
CA LEU A 107 -41.32 -20.07 24.66
C LEU A 107 -42.00 -19.36 25.83
N VAL A 108 -42.19 -18.05 25.76
CA VAL A 108 -42.81 -17.25 26.83
C VAL A 108 -43.84 -16.30 26.24
N ALA A 109 -45.08 -16.42 26.68
CA ALA A 109 -46.23 -15.69 26.14
C ALA A 109 -47.28 -15.40 27.22
N LYS A 110 -48.32 -14.65 26.88
CA LYS A 110 -49.59 -14.64 27.65
C LYS A 110 -50.40 -15.90 27.29
N LYS A 111 -51.57 -16.10 27.88
CA LYS A 111 -52.45 -17.24 27.55
C LYS A 111 -52.81 -17.29 26.04
N PRO A 112 -52.79 -18.47 25.38
CA PRO A 112 -52.95 -18.54 23.93
C PRO A 112 -54.37 -18.29 23.48
N ASP A 113 -54.53 -17.43 22.47
CA ASP A 113 -55.74 -17.42 21.67
C ASP A 113 -55.62 -18.40 20.48
N ARG A 114 -56.70 -18.52 19.69
CA ARG A 114 -56.71 -19.43 18.54
C ARG A 114 -55.73 -18.97 17.45
N SER A 115 -55.64 -17.67 17.17
CA SER A 115 -54.80 -17.11 16.11
C SER A 115 -53.32 -17.39 16.40
N ALA A 116 -52.90 -17.10 17.63
CA ALA A 116 -51.57 -17.40 18.12
C ALA A 116 -51.23 -18.89 17.92
N ARG A 117 -52.10 -19.81 18.36
CA ARG A 117 -51.88 -21.25 18.17
C ARG A 117 -51.77 -21.66 16.70
N CYS A 118 -52.61 -21.10 15.83
CA CYS A 118 -52.50 -21.36 14.39
C CYS A 118 -51.16 -20.88 13.82
N LEU A 119 -50.68 -19.71 14.27
CA LEU A 119 -49.39 -19.15 13.86
C LEU A 119 -48.22 -20.00 14.38
N TYR A 120 -48.29 -20.48 15.62
CA TYR A 120 -47.33 -21.42 16.19
C TYR A 120 -47.19 -22.68 15.33
N VAL A 121 -48.31 -23.37 15.08
CA VAL A 121 -48.32 -24.62 14.30
C VAL A 121 -47.80 -24.40 12.89
N ALA A 122 -48.13 -23.25 12.28
CA ALA A 122 -47.63 -22.90 10.97
C ALA A 122 -46.11 -22.68 10.97
N ALA A 123 -45.60 -21.93 11.95
CA ALA A 123 -44.19 -21.63 12.09
C ALA A 123 -43.33 -22.86 12.39
N GLU A 124 -43.76 -23.69 13.35
CA GLU A 124 -43.07 -24.93 13.71
C GLU A 124 -42.94 -25.86 12.49
N TYR A 125 -44.02 -25.99 11.72
CA TYR A 125 -43.99 -26.77 10.48
C TYR A 125 -42.94 -26.25 9.49
N ILE A 126 -42.83 -24.93 9.32
CA ILE A 126 -41.83 -24.34 8.44
C ILE A 126 -40.42 -24.56 8.98
N ARG A 127 -40.19 -24.38 10.29
CA ARG A 127 -38.88 -24.65 10.91
C ARG A 127 -38.43 -26.09 10.73
N ASP A 128 -39.31 -27.04 11.00
CA ASP A 128 -39.00 -28.46 10.85
C ASP A 128 -38.66 -28.80 9.40
N LYS A 129 -39.37 -28.18 8.44
CA LYS A 129 -39.04 -28.32 7.02
C LYS A 129 -37.69 -27.71 6.66
N VAL A 130 -37.38 -26.52 7.16
CA VAL A 130 -36.09 -25.86 6.93
C VAL A 130 -34.95 -26.69 7.51
N ARG A 131 -35.09 -27.18 8.75
CA ARG A 131 -34.10 -28.03 9.43
C ARG A 131 -33.89 -29.36 8.69
N ALA A 132 -34.96 -29.98 8.21
CA ALA A 132 -34.88 -31.23 7.43
C ALA A 132 -34.21 -31.04 6.05
N LEU A 133 -34.41 -29.88 5.41
CA LEU A 133 -33.83 -29.57 4.10
C LEU A 133 -32.39 -29.05 4.21
N ASN A 134 -32.03 -28.39 5.31
CA ASN A 134 -30.73 -27.74 5.51
C ASN A 134 -30.10 -28.18 6.85
N PRO A 135 -29.76 -29.47 7.03
CA PRO A 135 -29.28 -29.99 8.31
C PRO A 135 -27.94 -29.40 8.77
N GLU A 136 -27.15 -28.83 7.84
CA GLU A 136 -25.84 -28.23 8.13
C GLU A 136 -25.93 -26.76 8.57
N GLN A 137 -27.05 -26.08 8.29
CA GLN A 137 -27.29 -24.72 8.79
C GLN A 137 -27.93 -24.85 10.17
N HIS A 138 -27.12 -24.63 11.22
CA HIS A 138 -27.61 -24.59 12.60
C HIS A 138 -28.73 -23.56 12.75
N ASP A 139 -29.70 -23.81 13.64
CA ASP A 139 -30.78 -22.89 14.02
C ASP A 139 -30.19 -21.52 14.42
N THR A 140 -30.10 -20.61 13.46
CA THR A 140 -29.82 -19.21 13.70
C THR A 140 -31.13 -18.58 14.15
N HIS A 141 -31.13 -18.03 15.37
CA HIS A 141 -32.32 -17.66 16.13
C HIS A 141 -33.23 -16.69 15.40
N ARG A 142 -34.26 -17.23 14.76
CA ARG A 142 -35.42 -16.48 14.28
C ARG A 142 -36.53 -16.65 15.27
N TYR A 143 -37.20 -15.59 15.65
CA TYR A 143 -38.37 -15.63 16.52
C TYR A 143 -39.59 -15.02 15.87
N ILE A 144 -40.76 -15.46 16.33
CA ILE A 144 -42.03 -14.97 15.82
C ILE A 144 -42.77 -14.29 16.94
N ILE A 145 -43.31 -13.12 16.64
CA ILE A 145 -44.18 -12.38 17.53
C ILE A 145 -45.54 -12.28 16.86
N ASP A 146 -46.63 -12.62 17.57
CA ASP A 146 -47.96 -12.39 17.01
C ASP A 146 -48.26 -10.89 16.89
N SER A 147 -49.23 -10.53 16.05
CA SER A 147 -49.52 -9.12 15.78
C SER A 147 -49.98 -8.30 16.99
N ASN A 148 -50.45 -8.97 18.07
CA ASN A 148 -50.85 -8.33 19.31
C ASN A 148 -49.76 -8.35 20.40
N GLY A 149 -48.59 -8.96 20.16
CA GLY A 149 -47.50 -9.03 21.12
C GLY A 149 -47.82 -9.87 22.36
N ASN A 150 -48.84 -10.72 22.26
CA ASN A 150 -49.24 -11.64 23.30
C ASN A 150 -48.36 -12.91 23.30
N TRP A 151 -47.65 -13.16 22.21
CA TRP A 151 -46.91 -14.40 21.93
C TRP A 151 -45.52 -14.12 21.40
N PHE A 152 -44.56 -14.88 21.93
CA PHE A 152 -43.20 -14.94 21.45
C PHE A 152 -42.82 -16.41 21.22
N TYR A 153 -42.38 -16.71 20.02
CA TYR A 153 -41.93 -18.03 19.58
C TYR A 153 -40.43 -18.03 19.34
N TRP A 154 -39.78 -19.15 19.56
CA TRP A 154 -38.40 -19.52 19.20
C TRP A 154 -37.25 -19.12 20.12
N PHE A 155 -36.73 -20.12 20.83
CA PHE A 155 -35.33 -20.19 21.22
C PHE A 155 -34.76 -21.55 20.85
N ASN A 156 -33.45 -21.65 20.69
CA ASN A 156 -32.75 -22.91 20.83
C ASN A 156 -32.74 -23.28 22.33
N ALA A 157 -32.82 -24.58 22.64
CA ALA A 157 -32.67 -25.07 24.00
C ALA A 157 -31.36 -24.57 24.65
N ALA A 158 -30.30 -24.37 23.85
CA ALA A 158 -29.02 -23.84 24.30
C ALA A 158 -29.06 -22.38 24.79
N ASP A 159 -30.02 -21.57 24.31
CA ASP A 159 -30.06 -20.11 24.52
C ASP A 159 -31.20 -19.71 25.46
N SER A 160 -31.86 -20.70 26.08
CA SER A 160 -33.03 -20.50 26.93
C SER A 160 -32.64 -20.03 28.34
N VAL A 161 -32.43 -18.72 28.50
CA VAL A 161 -32.29 -18.07 29.82
C VAL A 161 -33.68 -17.69 30.35
N PRO A 162 -33.98 -17.83 31.65
CA PRO A 162 -35.18 -17.26 32.25
C PRO A 162 -35.33 -15.75 31.97
N PHE A 163 -36.33 -15.37 31.17
CA PHE A 163 -36.75 -13.97 31.01
C PHE A 163 -38.27 -13.87 30.94
N THR A 164 -38.80 -12.68 31.25
CA THR A 164 -40.23 -12.38 31.21
C THR A 164 -40.53 -11.54 29.97
N PHE A 165 -41.15 -12.14 28.95
CA PHE A 165 -41.43 -11.49 27.67
C PHE A 165 -42.34 -10.27 27.82
N SER A 166 -43.32 -10.32 28.73
CA SER A 166 -44.23 -9.21 29.03
C SER A 166 -43.52 -7.92 29.49
N SER A 167 -42.26 -8.00 29.94
CA SER A 167 -41.44 -6.83 30.27
C SER A 167 -40.74 -6.17 29.07
N SER A 168 -40.80 -6.79 27.88
CA SER A 168 -40.14 -6.30 26.66
C SER A 168 -40.91 -5.15 26.02
N GLN A 169 -40.20 -4.21 25.39
CA GLN A 169 -40.82 -3.18 24.56
C GLN A 169 -41.60 -3.81 23.39
N MET A 170 -41.11 -4.93 22.86
CA MET A 170 -41.76 -5.68 21.77
C MET A 170 -43.12 -6.23 22.18
N ALA A 171 -43.27 -6.73 23.42
CA ALA A 171 -44.51 -7.29 23.93
C ALA A 171 -45.58 -6.22 24.21
N ASN A 172 -45.14 -4.99 24.54
CA ASN A 172 -46.04 -3.89 24.88
C ASN A 172 -46.65 -3.22 23.65
N ASN A 173 -45.86 -3.01 22.59
CA ASN A 173 -46.34 -2.43 21.34
C ASN A 173 -45.51 -2.91 20.13
N PRO A 174 -45.82 -4.10 19.59
CA PRO A 174 -45.09 -4.64 18.42
C PRO A 174 -45.08 -3.69 17.23
N ARG A 175 -46.21 -3.01 16.97
CA ARG A 175 -46.36 -2.07 15.84
C ARG A 175 -45.56 -0.78 15.99
N ALA A 176 -45.21 -0.37 17.21
CA ALA A 176 -44.31 0.76 17.43
C ALA A 176 -42.84 0.33 17.38
N PHE A 177 -42.55 -0.94 17.66
CA PHE A 177 -41.20 -1.48 17.67
C PHE A 177 -40.74 -1.88 16.26
N PHE A 178 -41.60 -2.57 15.51
CA PHE A 178 -41.41 -2.89 14.10
C PHE A 178 -41.95 -1.74 13.26
N ALA A 179 -41.14 -1.22 12.33
CA ALA A 179 -41.53 -0.08 11.48
C ALA A 179 -42.85 -0.36 10.73
N GLU A 180 -43.50 0.68 10.21
CA GLU A 180 -44.73 0.49 9.45
C GLU A 180 -44.50 -0.48 8.27
N PRO A 181 -45.35 -1.51 8.13
CA PRO A 181 -45.20 -2.54 7.11
C PRO A 181 -45.52 -1.99 5.73
N GLU A 182 -44.78 -2.41 4.70
CA GLU A 182 -45.19 -2.21 3.30
C GLU A 182 -46.44 -3.06 3.00
N MET A 183 -47.30 -2.65 2.07
CA MET A 183 -48.43 -3.50 1.66
C MET A 183 -47.92 -4.82 1.05
N PHE A 184 -48.63 -5.93 1.26
CA PHE A 184 -48.20 -7.27 0.83
C PHE A 184 -47.74 -7.31 -0.64
N TYR A 185 -48.55 -6.79 -1.57
CA TYR A 185 -48.22 -6.81 -2.99
C TYR A 185 -47.05 -5.91 -3.35
N ASP A 186 -46.96 -4.72 -2.76
CA ASP A 186 -45.83 -3.81 -2.96
C ASP A 186 -44.53 -4.49 -2.52
N ARG A 187 -44.57 -5.15 -1.36
CA ARG A 187 -43.45 -5.92 -0.83
C ARG A 187 -43.08 -7.10 -1.74
N VAL A 188 -44.03 -7.93 -2.16
CA VAL A 188 -43.75 -9.09 -3.02
C VAL A 188 -43.16 -8.64 -4.36
N LEU A 189 -43.73 -7.60 -4.97
CA LEU A 189 -43.31 -7.09 -6.28
C LEU A 189 -42.04 -6.21 -6.21
N GLN A 190 -41.63 -5.78 -5.02
CA GLN A 190 -40.41 -5.00 -4.83
C GLN A 190 -39.17 -5.85 -5.17
N LYS A 191 -38.50 -5.53 -6.28
CA LYS A 191 -37.27 -6.21 -6.70
C LYS A 191 -36.03 -5.69 -5.95
N SER A 192 -36.08 -4.48 -5.40
CA SER A 192 -34.95 -3.89 -4.69
C SER A 192 -34.88 -4.41 -3.25
N MET A 193 -33.96 -5.33 -2.99
CA MET A 193 -33.69 -5.81 -1.64
C MET A 193 -33.16 -4.71 -0.70
N ARG A 194 -32.52 -3.65 -1.25
CA ARG A 194 -32.15 -2.45 -0.49
C ARG A 194 -33.34 -1.63 0.01
N LYS A 195 -34.50 -1.74 -0.66
CA LYS A 195 -35.76 -1.13 -0.20
C LYS A 195 -36.50 -2.09 0.75
N LYS A 196 -36.53 -3.39 0.46
CA LYS A 196 -37.10 -4.41 1.37
C LYS A 196 -36.42 -4.45 2.75
N SER A 197 -35.13 -4.12 2.84
CA SER A 197 -34.37 -3.97 4.09
C SER A 197 -34.71 -2.72 4.92
N LEU A 198 -35.84 -2.05 4.63
CA LEU A 198 -36.49 -1.11 5.53
C LEU A 198 -37.07 -1.79 6.79
N SER A 199 -37.38 -3.08 6.70
CA SER A 199 -37.94 -3.90 7.78
C SER A 199 -36.86 -4.34 8.77
N VAL A 200 -36.22 -3.36 9.40
CA VAL A 200 -35.13 -3.55 10.36
C VAL A 200 -35.37 -2.65 11.57
N THR A 201 -35.16 -3.14 12.78
CA THR A 201 -35.35 -2.36 14.01
C THR A 201 -34.27 -1.29 14.19
N ASN A 202 -34.44 -0.37 15.16
CA ASN A 202 -33.31 0.36 15.73
C ASN A 202 -32.37 -0.59 16.49
N PHE A 203 -31.16 -0.13 16.82
CA PHE A 203 -30.33 -0.85 17.77
C PHE A 203 -31.00 -0.91 19.15
N TYR A 204 -30.93 -2.07 19.79
CA TYR A 204 -31.37 -2.28 21.17
C TYR A 204 -30.42 -3.21 21.90
N GLU A 205 -30.57 -3.29 23.23
CA GLU A 205 -29.85 -4.24 24.07
C GLU A 205 -30.70 -5.49 24.20
N ASP A 206 -30.18 -6.62 23.71
CA ASP A 206 -30.83 -7.91 23.81
C ASP A 206 -30.87 -8.35 25.28
N LYS A 207 -32.07 -8.62 25.80
CA LYS A 207 -32.27 -8.97 27.22
C LYS A 207 -31.75 -10.36 27.58
N ILE A 208 -31.49 -11.21 26.60
CA ILE A 208 -31.08 -12.60 26.77
C ILE A 208 -29.56 -12.69 26.68
N THR A 209 -28.98 -12.10 25.63
CA THR A 209 -27.53 -12.14 25.42
C THR A 209 -26.79 -10.98 26.11
N GLY A 210 -27.47 -9.87 26.40
CA GLY A 210 -26.86 -8.62 26.86
C GLY A 210 -26.10 -7.86 25.76
N ASP A 211 -26.05 -8.41 24.54
CA ASP A 211 -25.36 -7.78 23.42
C ASP A 211 -26.22 -6.71 22.77
N LYS A 212 -25.56 -5.70 22.20
CA LYS A 212 -26.23 -4.77 21.29
C LYS A 212 -26.59 -5.52 20.02
N ALA A 213 -27.85 -5.45 19.62
CA ALA A 213 -28.39 -6.14 18.45
C ALA A 213 -29.32 -5.23 17.64
N TYR A 214 -29.63 -5.67 16.43
CA TYR A 214 -30.80 -5.20 15.69
C TYR A 214 -31.48 -6.40 15.03
N SER A 215 -32.79 -6.35 14.87
CA SER A 215 -33.53 -7.43 14.23
C SER A 215 -33.82 -7.09 12.77
N VAL A 216 -33.61 -8.07 11.90
CA VAL A 216 -34.28 -8.16 10.60
C VAL A 216 -35.70 -8.63 10.83
N VAL A 217 -36.68 -7.99 10.22
CA VAL A 217 -38.10 -8.28 10.45
C VAL A 217 -38.78 -8.58 9.12
N SER A 218 -39.53 -9.66 9.09
CA SER A 218 -40.36 -10.04 7.95
C SER A 218 -41.80 -10.23 8.41
N TYR A 219 -42.75 -9.67 7.66
CA TYR A 219 -44.15 -9.66 8.04
C TYR A 219 -44.87 -10.92 7.53
N ILE A 220 -45.66 -11.53 8.41
CA ILE A 220 -46.53 -12.67 8.09
C ILE A 220 -47.94 -12.12 7.89
N TYR A 221 -48.44 -12.21 6.66
CA TYR A 221 -49.77 -11.73 6.29
C TYR A 221 -50.78 -12.88 6.35
N ASP A 222 -52.01 -12.53 6.73
CA ASP A 222 -53.13 -13.44 6.59
C ASP A 222 -53.55 -13.54 5.13
N LEU A 223 -53.44 -14.75 4.58
CA LEU A 223 -53.87 -15.05 3.22
C LEU A 223 -55.27 -15.70 3.22
N SER A 224 -55.89 -15.88 4.38
CA SER A 224 -57.13 -16.65 4.55
C SER A 224 -58.41 -15.86 4.28
N GLU A 225 -58.41 -14.53 4.40
CA GLU A 225 -59.59 -13.67 4.21
C GLU A 225 -59.30 -12.48 3.28
N GLY A 226 -60.25 -12.16 2.39
CA GLY A 226 -60.30 -10.87 1.65
C GLY A 226 -59.04 -10.46 0.88
N ASP A 227 -58.74 -9.16 0.91
CA ASP A 227 -57.53 -8.56 0.34
C ASP A 227 -56.37 -8.71 1.34
N PRO A 228 -55.32 -9.51 1.02
CA PRO A 228 -54.22 -9.81 1.93
C PRO A 228 -53.32 -8.61 2.23
N SER A 229 -53.54 -7.47 1.56
CA SER A 229 -52.67 -6.30 1.63
C SER A 229 -52.51 -5.67 3.03
N ASN A 230 -53.45 -5.89 3.96
CA ASN A 230 -53.49 -5.12 5.23
C ASN A 230 -53.61 -5.93 6.53
N HIS A 231 -53.68 -7.27 6.50
CA HIS A 231 -53.82 -8.06 7.73
C HIS A 231 -52.54 -8.79 8.10
N ILE A 232 -51.80 -8.25 9.07
CA ILE A 232 -50.61 -8.88 9.65
C ILE A 232 -51.02 -9.71 10.86
N ILE A 233 -50.63 -10.98 10.84
CA ILE A 233 -50.88 -11.94 11.92
C ILE A 233 -49.65 -12.17 12.79
N GLY A 234 -48.46 -11.84 12.28
CA GLY A 234 -47.23 -11.90 13.06
C GLY A 234 -46.01 -11.34 12.34
N TYR A 235 -44.90 -11.33 13.07
CA TYR A 235 -43.61 -10.81 12.67
C TYR A 235 -42.58 -11.92 12.86
N LEU A 236 -41.86 -12.30 11.81
CA LEU A 236 -40.70 -13.17 11.89
C LEU A 236 -39.45 -12.28 11.99
N ALA A 237 -38.84 -12.24 13.15
CA ALA A 237 -37.65 -11.45 13.44
C ALA A 237 -36.41 -12.33 13.56
N TYR A 238 -35.26 -11.80 13.14
CA TYR A 238 -33.96 -12.44 13.22
C TYR A 238 -32.94 -11.47 13.81
N ASP A 239 -32.32 -11.84 14.94
CA ASP A 239 -31.42 -10.95 15.66
C ASP A 239 -30.00 -11.04 15.15
N LEU A 240 -29.53 -9.91 14.64
CA LEU A 240 -28.13 -9.70 14.30
C LEU A 240 -27.46 -8.98 15.47
N SER A 241 -26.96 -9.78 16.41
CA SER A 241 -26.12 -9.31 17.51
C SER A 241 -24.74 -8.90 17.01
N ARG A 242 -24.04 -8.08 17.80
CA ARG A 242 -22.62 -7.76 17.55
C ARG A 242 -21.77 -9.02 17.37
N SER A 243 -21.99 -10.03 18.19
CA SER A 243 -21.24 -11.29 18.16
C SER A 243 -21.53 -12.10 16.89
N GLU A 244 -22.77 -12.10 16.40
CA GLU A 244 -23.14 -12.71 15.13
C GLU A 244 -22.47 -12.00 13.95
N LEU A 245 -22.56 -10.67 13.89
CA LEU A 245 -21.93 -9.88 12.85
C LEU A 245 -20.40 -10.05 12.84
N LEU A 246 -19.78 -10.22 14.00
CA LEU A 246 -18.35 -10.54 14.10
C LEU A 246 -18.04 -11.93 13.52
N ARG A 247 -18.87 -12.95 13.78
CA ARG A 247 -18.71 -14.29 13.18
C ARG A 247 -18.87 -14.27 11.67
N MET A 248 -19.89 -13.58 11.16
CA MET A 248 -20.10 -13.40 9.71
C MET A 248 -18.90 -12.70 9.08
N LEU A 249 -18.39 -11.64 9.71
CA LEU A 249 -17.18 -10.94 9.26
C LEU A 249 -15.96 -11.87 9.26
N GLN A 250 -15.77 -12.67 10.32
CA GLN A 250 -14.68 -13.64 10.38
C GLN A 250 -14.78 -14.65 9.23
N ASN A 251 -15.97 -15.16 8.93
CA ASN A 251 -16.18 -16.05 7.79
C ASN A 251 -15.85 -15.37 6.46
N ALA A 252 -16.29 -14.12 6.25
CA ALA A 252 -15.97 -13.34 5.06
C ALA A 252 -14.47 -13.05 4.87
N PHE A 253 -13.70 -13.09 5.96
CA PHE A 253 -12.23 -12.96 5.97
C PHE A 253 -11.48 -14.29 6.05
N ASN A 254 -12.15 -15.44 5.90
CA ASN A 254 -11.56 -16.77 6.12
C ASN A 254 -10.83 -16.87 7.49
N HIS A 255 -11.45 -16.29 8.52
CA HIS A 255 -10.97 -16.18 9.90
C HIS A 255 -9.70 -15.32 10.08
N GLN A 256 -9.30 -14.55 9.07
CA GLN A 256 -8.11 -13.69 9.08
C GLN A 256 -8.47 -12.20 8.96
N VAL A 257 -9.25 -11.69 9.92
CA VAL A 257 -9.60 -10.26 9.95
C VAL A 257 -8.35 -9.42 10.23
N PRO A 258 -8.02 -8.42 9.39
CA PRO A 258 -6.88 -7.54 9.62
C PRO A 258 -7.00 -6.84 10.97
N ARG A 259 -5.96 -6.96 11.81
CA ARG A 259 -5.96 -6.33 13.15
C ARG A 259 -6.09 -4.82 13.13
N ALA A 260 -5.75 -4.19 12.01
CA ALA A 260 -5.88 -2.75 11.81
C ALA A 260 -7.25 -2.30 11.31
N LEU A 261 -8.14 -3.23 10.95
CA LEU A 261 -9.47 -2.91 10.45
C LEU A 261 -10.33 -2.35 11.59
N ILE A 262 -10.90 -1.18 11.40
CA ILE A 262 -11.96 -0.65 12.25
C ILE A 262 -13.25 -0.77 11.47
N LEU A 263 -14.29 -1.35 12.06
CA LEU A 263 -15.56 -1.56 11.36
C LEU A 263 -16.73 -1.39 12.31
N GLY A 264 -17.71 -0.60 11.88
CA GLY A 264 -18.97 -0.39 12.57
C GLY A 264 -20.15 -0.38 11.61
N LEU A 265 -21.30 -0.82 12.14
CA LEU A 265 -22.59 -0.66 11.50
C LEU A 265 -23.25 0.61 12.05
N GLN A 266 -23.62 1.54 11.17
CA GLN A 266 -24.17 2.83 11.55
C GLN A 266 -25.62 2.98 11.11
N SER A 267 -26.46 3.48 12.03
CA SER A 267 -27.82 3.92 11.73
C SER A 267 -27.79 5.30 11.06
N ARG A 268 -28.39 5.41 9.88
CA ARG A 268 -28.52 6.67 9.13
C ARG A 268 -29.55 7.61 9.75
N GLN A 269 -30.47 7.08 10.54
CA GLN A 269 -31.53 7.86 11.19
C GLN A 269 -31.09 8.45 12.52
N THR A 270 -30.45 7.64 13.38
CA THR A 270 -30.06 8.06 14.74
C THR A 270 -28.60 8.48 14.82
N GLY A 271 -27.78 8.16 13.82
CA GLY A 271 -26.33 8.36 13.84
C GLY A 271 -25.58 7.39 14.75
N GLU A 272 -26.32 6.53 15.46
CA GLU A 272 -25.78 5.54 16.40
C GLU A 272 -24.92 4.49 15.67
N VAL A 273 -23.83 4.06 16.31
CA VAL A 273 -22.91 3.06 15.75
C VAL A 273 -22.89 1.82 16.65
N MET A 274 -23.00 0.65 16.04
CA MET A 274 -22.64 -0.63 16.65
C MET A 274 -21.24 -1.00 16.19
N CYS A 275 -20.28 -0.99 17.11
CA CYS A 275 -18.89 -1.28 16.78
C CYS A 275 -18.64 -2.80 16.73
N ILE A 276 -18.22 -3.29 15.57
CA ILE A 276 -18.01 -4.73 15.34
C ILE A 276 -16.54 -5.07 15.61
N VAL A 277 -15.61 -4.32 15.00
CA VAL A 277 -14.16 -4.52 15.15
C VAL A 277 -13.46 -3.26 15.63
N ASN A 278 -12.53 -3.44 16.57
CA ASN A 278 -11.70 -2.38 17.14
C ASN A 278 -12.53 -1.23 17.72
N ASN A 279 -11.95 -0.04 17.84
CA ASN A 279 -12.58 1.11 18.49
C ASN A 279 -13.11 2.10 17.46
N CYS A 280 -14.44 2.17 17.33
CA CYS A 280 -15.12 3.04 16.38
C CYS A 280 -15.07 4.54 16.73
N ARG A 281 -14.41 4.95 17.80
CA ARG A 281 -14.08 6.38 18.04
C ARG A 281 -13.17 6.96 16.95
N TRP A 282 -12.36 6.11 16.33
CA TRP A 282 -11.42 6.48 15.26
C TRP A 282 -11.98 6.15 13.88
N LEU A 283 -13.29 5.91 13.80
CA LEU A 283 -14.01 5.72 12.56
C LEU A 283 -14.22 7.08 11.90
N ASP A 284 -13.12 7.68 11.45
CA ASP A 284 -13.14 8.86 10.61
C ASP A 284 -13.67 8.39 9.25
N ARG A 285 -14.79 8.93 8.76
CA ARG A 285 -15.59 8.37 7.64
C ARG A 285 -14.78 8.15 6.35
N HIS A 286 -14.12 7.01 6.23
CA HIS A 286 -13.35 6.62 5.06
C HIS A 286 -13.90 5.30 4.56
N HIS A 287 -14.65 5.33 3.45
CA HIS A 287 -15.36 4.18 2.87
C HIS A 287 -16.67 3.84 3.61
N ILE A 288 -17.77 4.13 2.91
CA ILE A 288 -19.14 3.86 3.33
C ILE A 288 -19.73 2.88 2.33
N HIS A 289 -20.31 1.80 2.82
CA HIS A 289 -21.10 0.88 2.02
C HIS A 289 -22.55 0.90 2.51
N GLU A 290 -23.43 1.39 1.65
CA GLU A 290 -24.87 1.41 1.94
C GLU A 290 -25.43 -0.02 1.86
N ILE A 291 -25.96 -0.52 2.97
CA ILE A 291 -26.72 -1.78 3.00
C ILE A 291 -28.17 -1.49 2.64
N SER A 292 -28.77 -0.52 3.35
CA SER A 292 -30.18 -0.16 3.20
C SER A 292 -30.38 1.35 3.35
N SER A 293 -31.62 1.80 3.22
CA SER A 293 -32.01 3.18 3.56
C SER A 293 -31.78 3.54 5.04
N ARG A 294 -31.70 2.55 5.94
CA ARG A 294 -31.57 2.76 7.39
C ARG A 294 -30.15 2.52 7.91
N TYR A 295 -29.40 1.59 7.31
CA TYR A 295 -28.09 1.18 7.82
C TYR A 295 -26.99 1.21 6.75
N GLU A 296 -25.79 1.57 7.19
CA GLU A 296 -24.57 1.56 6.38
C GLU A 296 -23.41 0.92 7.15
N ILE A 297 -22.56 0.18 6.44
CA ILE A 297 -21.27 -0.28 6.97
C ILE A 297 -20.27 0.83 6.76
N THR A 298 -19.61 1.19 7.85
CA THR A 298 -18.52 2.15 7.89
C THR A 298 -17.29 1.43 8.38
N TYR A 299 -16.20 1.51 7.63
CA TYR A 299 -14.94 0.91 8.03
C TYR A 299 -13.79 1.88 7.86
N ALA A 300 -12.62 1.54 8.37
CA ALA A 300 -11.39 2.28 8.14
C ALA A 300 -10.21 1.33 8.30
N LEU A 301 -9.15 1.55 7.51
CA LEU A 301 -7.87 0.87 7.67
C LEU A 301 -6.78 1.93 7.86
N PRO A 302 -6.60 2.49 9.07
CA PRO A 302 -5.62 3.55 9.27
C PRO A 302 -4.21 3.06 8.92
N VAL A 303 -3.52 3.78 8.02
CA VAL A 303 -2.19 3.37 7.50
C VAL A 303 -1.19 3.09 8.62
N TRP A 304 -1.17 3.93 9.66
CA TRP A 304 -0.27 3.76 10.80
C TRP A 304 -0.58 2.46 11.58
N LEU A 305 -1.85 2.14 11.79
CA LEU A 305 -2.26 0.94 12.51
C LEU A 305 -2.00 -0.31 11.66
N PHE A 306 -2.19 -0.21 10.34
CA PHE A 306 -1.82 -1.25 9.39
C PHE A 306 -0.32 -1.55 9.44
N ILE A 307 0.53 -0.53 9.31
CA ILE A 307 1.99 -0.69 9.34
C ILE A 307 2.46 -1.33 10.65
N LEU A 308 1.86 -0.98 11.80
CA LEU A 308 2.24 -1.54 13.10
C LEU A 308 1.82 -3.01 13.29
N ASN A 309 0.82 -3.49 12.55
CA ASN A 309 0.25 -4.82 12.72
C ASN A 309 0.58 -5.78 11.55
N ASP A 310 1.09 -5.27 10.43
CA ASP A 310 1.46 -6.07 9.26
C ASP A 310 2.95 -6.42 9.27
N GLY A 311 3.25 -7.72 9.31
CA GLY A 311 4.63 -8.22 9.37
C GLY A 311 5.47 -7.86 8.14
N ASN A 312 4.87 -7.79 6.95
CA ASN A 312 5.58 -7.44 5.73
C ASN A 312 5.93 -5.95 5.70
N ALA A 313 5.00 -5.09 6.13
CA ALA A 313 5.24 -3.65 6.27
C ALA A 313 6.38 -3.36 7.26
N LEU A 314 6.39 -4.04 8.42
CA LEU A 314 7.47 -3.92 9.40
C LEU A 314 8.81 -4.41 8.84
N ALA A 315 8.82 -5.51 8.09
CA ALA A 315 10.04 -6.01 7.45
C ALA A 315 10.60 -5.01 6.42
N ILE A 316 9.75 -4.39 5.60
CA ILE A 316 10.16 -3.35 4.64
C ILE A 316 10.80 -2.16 5.36
N LEU A 317 10.19 -1.68 6.45
CA LEU A 317 10.75 -0.59 7.26
C LEU A 317 12.09 -0.99 7.89
N ALA A 318 12.22 -2.23 8.38
CA ALA A 318 13.46 -2.73 8.96
C ALA A 318 14.61 -2.84 7.93
N MET A 319 14.29 -3.08 6.66
CA MET A 319 15.27 -3.16 5.56
C MET A 319 15.69 -1.78 5.02
N ALA A 320 14.93 -0.70 5.30
CA ALA A 320 15.20 0.64 4.77
C ALA A 320 16.62 1.18 5.07
N PRO A 321 17.19 1.01 6.29
CA PRO A 321 18.56 1.47 6.57
C PRO A 321 19.61 0.71 5.76
N ALA A 322 19.43 -0.60 5.56
CA ALA A 322 20.35 -1.40 4.76
C ALA A 322 20.32 -1.00 3.28
N LEU A 323 19.12 -0.76 2.73
CA LEU A 323 18.95 -0.24 1.38
C LEU A 323 19.58 1.14 1.21
N LEU A 324 19.41 2.04 2.19
CA LEU A 324 20.04 3.37 2.20
C LEU A 324 21.56 3.27 2.13
N ILE A 325 22.16 2.42 2.97
CA ILE A 325 23.61 2.22 3.02
C ILE A 325 24.11 1.67 1.68
N LEU A 326 23.42 0.67 1.13
CA LEU A 326 23.77 0.07 -0.17
C LEU A 326 23.73 1.12 -1.29
N LEU A 327 22.63 1.86 -1.41
CA LEU A 327 22.47 2.90 -2.43
C LEU A 327 23.49 4.03 -2.26
N PHE A 328 23.80 4.42 -1.02
CA PHE A 328 24.84 5.41 -0.73
C PHE A 328 26.19 4.99 -1.29
N PHE A 329 26.62 3.74 -1.05
CA PHE A 329 27.89 3.23 -1.55
C PHE A 329 27.90 3.10 -3.08
N LEU A 330 26.81 2.61 -3.68
CA LEU A 330 26.69 2.48 -5.15
C LEU A 330 26.74 3.85 -5.86
N ILE A 331 25.94 4.82 -5.41
CA ILE A 331 25.93 6.16 -5.99
C ILE A 331 27.29 6.83 -5.79
N ARG A 332 27.90 6.70 -4.62
CA ARG A 332 29.24 7.25 -4.35
C ARG A 332 30.30 6.64 -5.25
N TYR A 333 30.25 5.32 -5.47
CA TYR A 333 31.15 4.62 -6.38
C TYR A 333 31.02 5.18 -7.81
N HIS A 334 29.79 5.29 -8.33
CA HIS A 334 29.54 5.80 -9.67
C HIS A 334 29.97 7.27 -9.85
N LEU A 335 29.68 8.14 -8.88
CA LEU A 335 30.10 9.55 -8.92
C LEU A 335 31.63 9.68 -8.93
N ASN A 336 32.33 8.86 -8.14
CA ASN A 336 33.80 8.88 -8.12
C ASN A 336 34.41 8.38 -9.44
N HIS A 337 33.82 7.36 -10.07
CA HIS A 337 34.31 6.84 -11.35
C HIS A 337 34.03 7.77 -12.53
N ALA A 338 32.90 8.48 -12.53
CA ALA A 338 32.58 9.48 -13.55
C ALA A 338 33.61 10.61 -13.58
N ASP A 339 34.00 11.14 -12.40
CA ASP A 339 34.99 12.22 -12.29
C ASP A 339 36.38 11.82 -12.80
N LEU A 340 36.83 10.59 -12.53
CA LEU A 340 38.14 10.12 -13.00
C LEU A 340 38.24 10.13 -14.52
N ARG A 341 37.16 9.73 -15.21
CA ARG A 341 37.10 9.75 -16.69
C ARG A 341 36.97 11.17 -17.25
N PHE A 342 36.35 12.07 -16.50
CA PHE A 342 36.18 13.46 -16.93
C PHE A 342 37.50 14.24 -16.90
N TYR A 343 38.36 13.97 -15.92
CA TYR A 343 39.62 14.70 -15.73
C TYR A 343 40.88 14.00 -16.24
N ARG A 344 40.84 12.70 -16.59
CA ARG A 344 41.99 11.99 -17.17
C ARG A 344 41.72 11.51 -18.58
N ASP A 345 42.69 11.71 -19.45
CA ASP A 345 42.69 11.19 -20.80
C ASP A 345 42.87 9.66 -20.74
N PRO A 346 41.94 8.87 -21.29
CA PRO A 346 41.99 7.41 -21.20
C PRO A 346 43.15 6.81 -21.99
N LEU A 347 43.66 7.50 -23.02
CA LEU A 347 44.77 7.02 -23.83
C LEU A 347 46.12 7.18 -23.12
N THR A 348 46.40 8.40 -22.62
CA THR A 348 47.72 8.79 -22.11
C THR A 348 47.83 8.77 -20.59
N GLY A 349 46.71 8.76 -19.86
CA GLY A 349 46.68 8.87 -18.40
C GLY A 349 46.96 10.28 -17.86
N CYS A 350 47.31 11.23 -18.73
CA CYS A 350 47.45 12.66 -18.43
C CYS A 350 46.10 13.28 -18.07
N PHE A 351 46.11 14.49 -17.52
CA PHE A 351 44.86 15.22 -17.29
C PHE A 351 44.25 15.72 -18.61
N THR A 352 42.93 15.79 -18.71
CA THR A 352 42.25 16.45 -19.84
C THR A 352 42.22 17.95 -19.64
N ARG A 353 41.96 18.71 -20.72
CA ARG A 353 41.77 20.17 -20.68
C ARG A 353 40.75 20.64 -19.64
N ASN A 354 39.77 19.79 -19.28
CA ASN A 354 38.75 20.09 -18.27
C ASN A 354 39.32 20.35 -16.87
N ILE A 355 40.55 19.91 -16.59
CA ILE A 355 41.23 20.19 -15.31
C ILE A 355 41.49 21.70 -15.12
N PHE A 356 41.54 22.51 -16.19
CA PHE A 356 41.79 23.94 -16.08
C PHE A 356 40.77 24.67 -15.20
N ALA A 357 39.50 24.27 -15.24
CA ALA A 357 38.47 24.85 -14.37
C ALA A 357 38.78 24.67 -12.87
N LEU A 358 39.40 23.54 -12.50
CA LEU A 358 39.84 23.28 -11.12
C LEU A 358 41.13 24.02 -10.77
N ILE A 359 41.99 24.25 -11.76
CA ILE A 359 43.28 24.91 -11.61
C ILE A 359 43.12 26.43 -11.50
N GLN A 360 42.26 27.04 -12.32
CA GLN A 360 41.96 28.48 -12.28
C GLN A 360 41.27 28.91 -10.97
N GLN A 361 40.51 28.02 -10.32
CA GLN A 361 39.97 28.25 -8.97
C GLN A 361 41.05 28.30 -7.88
N ARG A 362 42.29 27.88 -8.17
CA ARG A 362 43.42 28.03 -7.27
C ARG A 362 44.18 29.29 -7.66
N SER A 363 44.55 30.09 -6.66
CA SER A 363 45.66 31.02 -6.84
C SER A 363 46.89 30.20 -7.26
N LEU A 364 47.49 30.54 -8.41
CA LEU A 364 48.69 29.93 -8.97
C LEU A 364 49.91 30.85 -8.74
N PRO A 365 50.31 31.14 -7.49
CA PRO A 365 51.48 31.97 -7.27
C PRO A 365 52.72 31.18 -7.73
N PHE A 366 53.48 31.76 -8.66
CA PHE A 366 54.74 31.23 -9.18
C PHE A 366 54.60 29.92 -9.98
N THR A 367 53.61 29.82 -10.87
CA THR A 367 53.51 28.70 -11.83
C THR A 367 54.18 29.06 -13.15
N THR A 368 54.89 28.11 -13.77
CA THR A 368 55.41 28.25 -15.13
C THR A 368 54.76 27.22 -16.04
N VAL A 369 54.36 27.65 -17.24
CA VAL A 369 53.71 26.83 -18.26
C VAL A 369 54.77 26.39 -19.27
N ILE A 370 54.75 25.10 -19.60
CA ILE A 370 55.44 24.56 -20.77
C ILE A 370 54.38 24.01 -21.72
N LEU A 371 54.36 24.50 -22.95
CA LEU A 371 53.52 23.93 -24.01
C LEU A 371 54.41 23.04 -24.90
N PHE A 372 53.95 21.85 -25.21
CA PHE A 372 54.57 20.89 -26.12
C PHE A 372 53.61 20.55 -27.25
N ASP A 373 54.16 20.41 -28.46
CA ASP A 373 53.48 19.92 -29.65
C ASP A 373 54.35 18.82 -30.29
N CYS A 374 53.71 17.70 -30.65
CA CYS A 374 54.42 16.56 -31.23
C CYS A 374 54.79 16.83 -32.69
N ASN A 375 56.08 16.81 -33.00
CA ASN A 375 56.56 17.10 -34.34
C ASN A 375 56.20 15.95 -35.30
N LYS A 376 55.66 16.30 -36.48
CA LYS A 376 55.29 15.36 -37.56
C LYS A 376 54.36 14.22 -37.10
N PHE A 377 53.54 14.45 -36.07
CA PHE A 377 52.64 13.41 -35.54
C PHE A 377 51.66 12.88 -36.60
N LYS A 378 51.14 13.76 -37.47
CA LYS A 378 50.31 13.36 -38.61
C LYS A 378 51.02 12.37 -39.53
N GLN A 379 52.32 12.57 -39.81
CA GLN A 379 53.10 11.66 -40.64
C GLN A 379 53.21 10.27 -40.00
N ILE A 380 53.31 10.18 -38.67
CA ILE A 380 53.30 8.90 -37.95
C ILE A 380 51.95 8.18 -38.15
N ASN A 381 50.83 8.90 -38.00
CA ASN A 381 49.50 8.35 -38.26
C ASN A 381 49.32 7.89 -39.70
N ASP A 382 49.75 8.72 -40.66
CA ASP A 382 49.58 8.45 -42.09
C ASP A 382 50.48 7.29 -42.56
N SER A 383 51.66 7.12 -41.95
CA SER A 383 52.65 6.09 -42.37
C SER A 383 52.47 4.74 -41.65
N TYR A 384 52.05 4.75 -40.38
CA TYR A 384 52.02 3.55 -39.51
C TYR A 384 50.64 3.29 -38.88
N GLY A 385 49.62 4.07 -39.27
CA GLY A 385 48.26 3.97 -38.78
C GLY A 385 48.03 4.62 -37.40
N HIS A 386 46.76 4.85 -37.08
CA HIS A 386 46.34 5.50 -35.84
C HIS A 386 46.79 4.74 -34.57
N GLN A 387 46.87 3.40 -34.62
CA GLN A 387 47.33 2.62 -33.48
C GLN A 387 48.82 2.87 -33.16
N ALA A 388 49.65 3.17 -34.16
CA ALA A 388 51.03 3.60 -33.93
C ALA A 388 51.09 5.02 -33.37
N GLY A 389 50.25 5.94 -33.86
CA GLY A 389 50.12 7.27 -33.28
C GLY A 389 49.68 7.26 -31.81
N ASP A 390 48.73 6.41 -31.45
CA ASP A 390 48.28 6.23 -30.07
C ASP A 390 49.43 5.78 -29.15
N ARG A 391 50.25 4.81 -29.61
CA ARG A 391 51.46 4.38 -28.88
C ARG A 391 52.51 5.49 -28.78
N ALA A 392 52.67 6.31 -29.81
CA ALA A 392 53.58 7.46 -29.77
C ALA A 392 53.13 8.49 -28.71
N LEU A 393 51.84 8.80 -28.64
CA LEU A 393 51.29 9.69 -27.61
C LEU A 393 51.46 9.12 -26.20
N GLN A 394 51.26 7.82 -26.03
CA GLN A 394 51.51 7.13 -24.76
C GLN A 394 52.98 7.23 -24.32
N ALA A 395 53.91 7.00 -25.25
CA ALA A 395 55.35 7.13 -24.99
C ALA A 395 55.74 8.55 -24.59
N ILE A 396 55.24 9.55 -25.31
CA ILE A 396 55.49 10.98 -25.03
C ILE A 396 54.93 11.35 -23.66
N ALA A 397 53.68 10.97 -23.39
CA ALA A 397 53.04 11.20 -22.09
C ALA A 397 53.80 10.52 -20.94
N GLN A 398 54.29 9.29 -21.15
CA GLN A 398 55.09 8.57 -20.15
C GLN A 398 56.40 9.31 -19.83
N CYS A 399 57.08 9.86 -20.84
CA CYS A 399 58.27 10.66 -20.64
C CYS A 399 57.97 11.92 -19.82
N MET A 400 56.89 12.63 -20.17
CA MET A 400 56.47 13.84 -19.45
C MET A 400 56.10 13.55 -18.00
N LEU A 401 55.27 12.53 -17.76
CA LEU A 401 54.82 12.14 -16.42
C LEU A 401 55.98 11.66 -15.53
N GLY A 402 57.01 11.03 -16.12
CA GLY A 402 58.20 10.57 -15.41
C GLY A 402 59.17 11.67 -15.00
N ASP A 403 59.04 12.88 -15.56
CA ASP A 403 59.97 14.00 -15.33
C ASP A 403 59.40 15.17 -14.53
N VAL A 404 58.13 15.08 -14.13
CA VAL A 404 57.45 16.07 -13.30
C VAL A 404 57.21 15.54 -11.88
N ARG A 405 56.98 16.45 -10.93
CA ARG A 405 56.68 16.06 -9.55
C ARG A 405 55.24 15.55 -9.45
N ALA A 406 55.07 14.33 -8.95
CA ALA A 406 53.74 13.74 -8.73
C ALA A 406 52.82 14.59 -7.84
N ASN A 407 53.40 15.37 -6.92
CA ASN A 407 52.70 16.28 -6.02
C ASN A 407 53.08 17.73 -6.33
N GLY A 408 52.39 18.36 -7.29
CA GLY A 408 52.53 19.80 -7.54
C GLY A 408 52.48 20.17 -9.01
N ASP A 409 52.95 19.29 -9.90
CA ASP A 409 53.00 19.56 -11.33
C ASP A 409 51.85 18.83 -12.05
N TRP A 410 51.40 19.40 -13.17
CA TRP A 410 50.28 18.89 -13.94
C TRP A 410 50.71 18.63 -15.38
N VAL A 411 50.52 17.42 -15.88
CA VAL A 411 50.65 17.11 -17.32
C VAL A 411 49.24 16.98 -17.89
N ILE A 412 48.93 17.83 -18.86
CA ILE A 412 47.59 18.02 -19.40
C ILE A 412 47.65 17.79 -20.91
N ARG A 413 46.84 16.88 -21.44
CA ARG A 413 46.63 16.75 -22.87
C ARG A 413 45.55 17.76 -23.28
N SER A 414 45.97 18.83 -23.97
CA SER A 414 45.11 19.95 -24.34
C SER A 414 44.41 19.73 -25.70
N GLY A 415 45.09 19.00 -26.59
CA GLY A 415 44.62 18.68 -27.95
C GLY A 415 44.97 17.25 -28.36
N GLY A 416 44.91 16.96 -29.66
CA GLY A 416 45.22 15.63 -30.20
C GLY A 416 46.67 15.22 -29.91
N ASP A 417 47.60 16.14 -30.11
CA ASP A 417 49.05 15.96 -30.03
C ASP A 417 49.75 17.09 -29.23
N GLU A 418 48.96 17.88 -28.51
CA GLU A 418 49.43 19.00 -27.69
C GLU A 418 49.35 18.66 -26.20
N PHE A 419 50.46 18.93 -25.49
CA PHE A 419 50.56 18.74 -24.05
C PHE A 419 50.96 20.03 -23.35
N ILE A 420 50.34 20.30 -22.21
CA ILE A 420 50.66 21.42 -21.32
C ILE A 420 51.19 20.85 -20.02
N VAL A 421 52.38 21.29 -19.62
CA VAL A 421 52.95 21.01 -18.31
C VAL A 421 52.89 22.27 -17.47
N LEU A 422 52.21 22.21 -16.33
CA LEU A 422 52.18 23.28 -15.34
C LEU A 422 53.11 22.93 -14.20
N LEU A 423 54.17 23.73 -14.03
CA LEU A 423 55.17 23.53 -12.99
C LEU A 423 54.90 24.49 -11.83
N SER A 424 54.61 23.95 -10.65
CA SER A 424 54.32 24.77 -9.47
C SER A 424 55.58 25.22 -8.76
N ARG A 425 55.67 26.52 -8.45
CA ARG A 425 56.81 27.14 -7.75
C ARG A 425 58.13 26.91 -8.47
N THR A 426 58.10 27.04 -9.78
CA THR A 426 59.26 26.84 -10.65
C THR A 426 59.45 28.08 -11.48
N ASP A 427 60.66 28.66 -11.44
CA ASP A 427 61.01 29.79 -12.28
C ASP A 427 61.20 29.38 -13.75
N ILE A 428 61.33 30.37 -14.62
CA ILE A 428 61.44 30.15 -16.07
C ILE A 428 62.72 29.37 -16.44
N ALA A 429 63.84 29.61 -15.74
CA ALA A 429 65.13 28.97 -16.03
C ALA A 429 65.08 27.47 -15.74
N HIS A 430 64.54 27.08 -14.59
CA HIS A 430 64.34 25.67 -14.24
C HIS A 430 63.28 25.01 -15.12
N ALA A 431 62.23 25.72 -15.53
CA ALA A 431 61.24 25.21 -16.46
C ALA A 431 61.86 24.89 -17.83
N HIS A 432 62.78 25.72 -18.34
CA HIS A 432 63.55 25.41 -19.55
C HIS A 432 64.37 24.12 -19.40
N ILE A 433 65.07 23.94 -18.28
CA ILE A 433 65.85 22.71 -18.01
C ILE A 433 64.94 21.48 -18.02
N ILE A 434 63.74 21.59 -17.42
CA ILE A 434 62.75 20.50 -17.41
C ILE A 434 62.24 20.23 -18.83
N ALA A 435 61.93 21.27 -19.61
CA ALA A 435 61.46 21.13 -20.98
C ALA A 435 62.50 20.44 -21.88
N GLU A 436 63.76 20.86 -21.77
CA GLU A 436 64.87 20.28 -22.52
C GLU A 436 65.13 18.82 -22.11
N ARG A 437 65.07 18.52 -20.80
CA ARG A 437 65.20 17.15 -20.29
C ARG A 437 64.10 16.23 -20.82
N ILE A 438 62.84 16.68 -20.78
CA ILE A 438 61.69 15.94 -21.33
C ILE A 438 61.88 15.70 -22.82
N ALA A 439 62.24 16.74 -23.59
CA ALA A 439 62.46 16.63 -25.03
C ALA A 439 63.61 15.66 -25.37
N ALA A 440 64.71 15.70 -24.62
CA ALA A 440 65.83 14.77 -24.78
C ALA A 440 65.42 13.32 -24.48
N LYS A 441 64.62 13.08 -23.44
CA LYS A 441 64.10 11.74 -23.14
C LYS A 441 63.16 11.21 -24.22
N ILE A 442 62.29 12.07 -24.77
CA ILE A 442 61.42 11.70 -25.88
C ILE A 442 62.25 11.32 -27.11
N ALA A 443 63.31 12.08 -27.42
CA ALA A 443 64.17 11.83 -28.57
C ALA A 443 64.91 10.50 -28.52
N VAL A 444 65.26 10.01 -27.32
CA VAL A 444 65.94 8.72 -27.12
C VAL A 444 64.99 7.60 -26.71
N PHE A 445 63.67 7.85 -26.64
CA PHE A 445 62.70 6.84 -26.27
C PHE A 445 62.64 5.74 -27.35
N PRO A 446 62.77 4.44 -26.98
CA PRO A 446 62.75 3.35 -27.95
C PRO A 446 61.34 3.15 -28.51
N PHE A 447 61.01 3.85 -29.59
CA PHE A 447 59.73 3.75 -30.30
C PHE A 447 59.95 3.14 -31.69
N SER A 448 59.51 1.89 -31.85
CA SER A 448 59.65 1.16 -33.11
C SER A 448 58.30 0.55 -33.56
N PRO A 449 57.40 1.32 -34.20
CA PRO A 449 56.23 0.74 -34.82
C PRO A 449 56.66 -0.25 -35.92
N GLU A 450 56.08 -1.45 -35.94
CA GLU A 450 56.40 -2.50 -36.93
C GLU A 450 57.90 -2.83 -37.01
N GLU A 451 58.60 -2.82 -35.86
CA GLU A 451 60.04 -3.09 -35.75
C GLU A 451 60.96 -2.07 -36.45
N GLN A 452 60.41 -0.96 -36.97
CA GLN A 452 61.19 0.13 -37.56
C GLN A 452 61.39 1.26 -36.55
N PRO A 453 62.63 1.64 -36.19
CA PRO A 453 62.86 2.74 -35.25
C PRO A 453 62.42 4.08 -35.84
N VAL A 454 61.49 4.75 -35.17
CA VAL A 454 60.98 6.07 -35.55
C VAL A 454 61.32 7.07 -34.45
N PRO A 455 62.16 8.08 -34.70
CA PRO A 455 62.51 9.07 -33.69
C PRO A 455 61.29 9.92 -33.34
N LEU A 456 60.94 9.97 -32.06
CA LEU A 456 59.94 10.89 -31.54
C LEU A 456 60.59 12.24 -31.24
N SER A 457 59.91 13.34 -31.53
CA SER A 457 60.39 14.65 -31.13
C SER A 457 59.24 15.60 -30.88
N VAL A 458 59.50 16.61 -30.06
CA VAL A 458 58.55 17.64 -29.68
C VAL A 458 59.18 19.02 -29.86
N SER A 459 58.34 19.99 -30.21
CA SER A 459 58.65 21.41 -30.08
C SER A 459 57.98 21.93 -28.82
N TRP A 460 58.60 22.90 -28.15
CA TRP A 460 58.08 23.41 -26.89
C TRP A 460 58.36 24.89 -26.68
N GLY A 461 57.57 25.52 -25.81
CA GLY A 461 57.74 26.91 -25.38
C GLY A 461 57.42 27.07 -23.90
N VAL A 462 58.05 28.05 -23.25
CA VAL A 462 57.98 28.24 -21.79
C VAL A 462 57.56 29.66 -21.45
N ALA A 463 56.57 29.81 -20.58
CA ALA A 463 56.13 31.13 -20.13
C ALA A 463 55.73 31.14 -18.65
N PRO A 464 56.14 32.17 -17.87
CA PRO A 464 55.70 32.31 -16.49
C PRO A 464 54.23 32.75 -16.44
N CYS A 465 53.47 32.17 -15.52
CA CYS A 465 52.10 32.58 -15.23
C CYS A 465 52.12 33.69 -14.17
N LEU A 466 52.11 34.95 -14.62
CA LEU A 466 52.08 36.13 -13.75
C LEU A 466 50.66 36.51 -13.33
N ASP A 467 49.76 36.70 -14.29
CA ASP A 467 48.39 37.19 -14.05
C ASP A 467 47.31 36.19 -14.48
N SER A 468 47.42 35.68 -15.72
CA SER A 468 46.43 34.77 -16.32
C SER A 468 47.11 33.56 -16.92
N LEU A 469 46.56 32.39 -16.60
CA LEU A 469 46.99 31.11 -17.19
C LEU A 469 46.83 31.12 -18.72
N ASP A 470 45.78 31.74 -19.23
CA ASP A 470 45.52 31.81 -20.66
C ASP A 470 46.58 32.66 -21.38
N ASN A 471 47.01 33.77 -20.76
CA ASN A 471 48.09 34.60 -21.30
C ASN A 471 49.43 33.85 -21.32
N ALA A 472 49.72 33.08 -20.25
CA ALA A 472 50.94 32.28 -20.20
C ALA A 472 50.93 31.17 -21.25
N ILE A 473 49.78 30.50 -21.48
CA ILE A 473 49.63 29.51 -22.54
C ILE A 473 49.87 30.14 -23.92
N GLN A 474 49.32 31.34 -24.18
CA GLN A 474 49.55 32.05 -25.45
C GLN A 474 51.02 32.42 -25.68
N GLN A 475 51.72 32.86 -24.62
CA GLN A 475 53.15 33.18 -24.71
C GLN A 475 53.99 31.92 -24.95
N ALA A 476 53.66 30.81 -24.29
CA ALA A 476 54.31 29.52 -24.52
C ALA A 476 54.07 29.01 -25.96
N ASP A 477 52.86 29.17 -26.50
CA ASP A 477 52.53 28.84 -27.90
C ASP A 477 53.37 29.65 -28.90
N ALA A 478 53.53 30.96 -28.68
CA ALA A 478 54.35 31.79 -29.54
C ALA A 478 55.82 31.33 -29.56
N GLN A 479 56.41 30.97 -28.41
CA GLN A 479 57.77 30.44 -28.35
C GLN A 479 57.90 29.06 -29.01
N MET A 480 56.93 28.17 -28.77
CA MET A 480 56.88 26.86 -29.38
C MET A 480 56.81 26.97 -30.91
N TYR A 481 56.01 27.90 -31.42
CA TYR A 481 55.88 28.15 -32.85
C TYR A 481 57.19 28.65 -33.48
N GLN A 482 57.92 29.54 -32.79
CA GLN A 482 59.24 29.98 -33.22
C GLN A 482 60.23 28.81 -33.29
N MET A 483 60.22 27.91 -32.31
CA MET A 483 61.05 26.71 -32.31
C MET A 483 60.72 25.77 -33.48
N LYS A 484 59.43 25.60 -33.77
CA LYS A 484 58.96 24.77 -34.90
C LYS A 484 59.41 25.34 -36.26
N ASN A 485 59.30 26.65 -36.44
CA ASN A 485 59.77 27.35 -37.64
C ASN A 485 61.29 27.23 -37.85
N ASN A 486 62.07 27.38 -36.78
CA ASN A 486 63.54 27.22 -36.85
C ASN A 486 63.97 25.81 -37.23
N ARG A 487 63.12 24.79 -37.00
CA ARG A 487 63.33 23.40 -37.40
C ARG A 487 62.83 23.07 -38.81
N GLY A 488 62.22 24.04 -39.51
CA GLY A 488 61.65 23.83 -40.85
C GLY A 488 60.35 23.01 -40.86
N GLU A 489 59.69 22.88 -39.70
CA GLU A 489 58.47 22.09 -39.55
C GLU A 489 57.26 23.05 -39.55
N LYS A 490 56.57 23.17 -40.69
CA LYS A 490 55.29 23.91 -40.75
C LYS A 490 54.16 23.02 -40.21
N ARG A 491 53.22 23.65 -39.49
CA ARG A 491 52.06 23.00 -38.87
C ARG A 491 51.19 22.26 -39.89
#